data_AF-A0A942TXK9-F1
#
_entry.id   AF-A0A942TXK9-F1
#
_cell.length_a   1.000
_cell.length_b   1.000
_cell.length_c   1.000
_cell.angle_alpha   90.00
_cell.angle_beta   90.00
_cell.angle_gamma   90.00
#
_symmetry.space_group_name_H-M   'P 1'
#
loop_
_entity.id
_entity.type
_entity.pdbx_description
1 polymer ?
#
loop_
_entity_poly.entity_id
_entity_poly.type
_entity_poly.pdbx_seq_one_letter_code
_entity_poly.pdbx_strand_id
1 'polypeptide(L)'
;MTIRNLIKFLFNSLVLGGLVTGILGFIIRWNEFQPYFVEVKIGAILSTFIWLVGVGFIFAVVSQVGFFAYLFIHQFGLGLFRSISLWNAVQFLLVVVVLFDLVYFRFQNFAGEGESLLPYISLALIILVAGLIVAYFKAKWTNRTTFISALFFMVVVTILEWLPVLRPNEESWIYLMIFPLIACNAYQILMLQKYNRLSAEDIEKRQQRAKKEKVVGKGKKANAKASH
;
A
#
# COMPACT_ATOMS: atom_id res chain seq x y z
N MET A 1 4.05 15.11 6.46
CA MET A 1 4.51 14.33 7.63
C MET A 1 5.90 14.75 8.05
N THR A 2 6.32 14.48 9.29
CA THR A 2 7.74 14.57 9.67
C THR A 2 8.51 13.37 9.12
N ILE A 3 9.82 13.53 8.85
CA ILE A 3 10.69 12.45 8.33
C ILE A 3 10.62 11.20 9.22
N ARG A 4 10.62 11.38 10.54
CA ARG A 4 10.56 10.26 11.49
C ARG A 4 9.30 9.41 11.32
N ASN A 5 8.15 10.06 11.15
CA ASN A 5 6.88 9.35 10.99
C ASN A 5 6.72 8.77 9.59
N LEU A 6 7.28 9.43 8.58
CA LEU A 6 7.37 8.91 7.22
C LEU A 6 8.16 7.61 7.17
N ILE A 7 9.36 7.58 7.75
CA ILE A 7 10.20 6.36 7.80
C ILE A 7 9.46 5.23 8.52
N LYS A 8 8.83 5.51 9.67
CA LYS A 8 8.03 4.51 10.39
C LYS A 8 6.86 3.98 9.56
N PHE A 9 6.19 4.87 8.83
CA PHE A 9 5.07 4.50 7.96
C PHE A 9 5.53 3.54 6.85
N LEU A 10 6.60 3.90 6.13
CA LEU A 10 7.15 3.09 5.04
C LEU A 10 7.76 1.78 5.55
N PHE A 11 8.52 1.83 6.65
CA PHE A 11 9.12 0.64 7.24
C PHE A 11 8.08 -0.38 7.71
N ASN A 12 6.97 0.08 8.31
CA ASN A 12 5.89 -0.81 8.70
C ASN A 12 5.20 -1.46 7.49
N SER A 13 5.02 -0.70 6.39
CA SER A 13 4.51 -1.26 5.13
C SER A 13 5.48 -2.29 4.54
N LEU A 14 6.80 -2.04 4.65
CA LEU A 14 7.88 -2.93 4.19
C LEU A 14 7.85 -4.26 4.96
N VAL A 15 7.83 -4.18 6.30
CA VAL A 15 7.75 -5.36 7.17
C VAL A 15 6.45 -6.13 6.91
N LEU A 16 5.32 -5.44 6.73
CA LEU A 16 4.06 -6.09 6.40
C LEU A 16 4.15 -6.90 5.10
N GLY A 17 4.66 -6.30 4.02
CA GLY A 17 4.81 -7.00 2.73
C GLY A 17 5.79 -8.18 2.83
N GLY A 18 6.91 -8.01 3.53
CA GLY A 18 7.86 -9.09 3.80
C GLY A 18 7.22 -10.27 4.54
N LEU A 19 6.53 -10.01 5.66
CA LEU A 19 5.90 -11.06 6.45
C LEU A 19 4.74 -11.74 5.72
N VAL A 20 3.88 -10.96 5.04
CA VAL A 20 2.77 -11.52 4.24
C VAL A 20 3.31 -12.43 3.15
N THR A 21 4.35 -12.00 2.42
CA THR A 21 4.96 -12.81 1.36
C THR A 21 5.68 -14.04 1.93
N GLY A 22 6.40 -13.88 3.05
CA GLY A 22 7.08 -14.97 3.74
C GLY A 22 6.13 -16.09 4.16
N ILE A 23 4.98 -15.72 4.74
CA ILE A 23 3.98 -16.68 5.22
C ILE A 23 3.18 -17.26 4.04
N LEU A 24 2.59 -16.40 3.21
CA LEU A 24 1.73 -16.85 2.11
C LEU A 24 2.51 -17.57 1.03
N GLY A 25 3.80 -17.26 0.84
CA GLY A 25 4.63 -17.94 -0.16
C GLY A 25 4.77 -19.43 0.10
N PHE A 26 4.84 -19.87 1.36
CA PHE A 26 4.79 -21.30 1.70
C PHE A 26 3.44 -21.93 1.37
N ILE A 27 2.33 -21.20 1.59
CA ILE A 27 0.97 -21.70 1.34
C ILE A 27 0.71 -21.79 -0.16
N ILE A 28 1.08 -20.76 -0.92
CA ILE A 28 0.85 -20.66 -2.36
C ILE A 28 1.73 -21.67 -3.12
N ARG A 29 2.99 -21.84 -2.69
CA ARG A 29 3.93 -22.79 -3.28
C ARG A 29 4.09 -24.03 -2.40
N TRP A 30 2.99 -24.49 -1.81
CA TRP A 30 3.01 -25.64 -0.90
C TRP A 30 3.62 -26.87 -1.57
N ASN A 31 3.23 -27.14 -2.82
CA ASN A 31 3.73 -28.22 -3.68
C ASN A 31 5.27 -28.29 -3.79
N GLU A 32 5.95 -27.16 -3.61
CA GLU A 32 7.41 -27.06 -3.68
C GLU A 32 8.06 -27.18 -2.30
N PHE A 33 7.45 -26.57 -1.28
CA PHE A 33 8.05 -26.42 0.04
C PHE A 33 7.59 -27.43 1.08
N GLN A 34 6.53 -28.21 0.84
CA GLN A 34 6.08 -29.25 1.77
C GLN A 34 7.18 -30.22 2.22
N PRO A 35 8.16 -30.64 1.39
CA PRO A 35 9.16 -31.62 1.81
C PRO A 35 10.00 -31.09 2.97
N TYR A 36 10.20 -29.77 3.03
CA TYR A 36 10.95 -29.15 4.12
C TYR A 36 10.23 -29.29 5.47
N PHE A 37 8.89 -29.28 5.47
CA PHE A 37 8.08 -29.44 6.67
C PHE A 37 7.93 -30.90 7.08
N VAL A 38 7.71 -31.80 6.11
CA VAL A 38 7.58 -33.25 6.36
C VAL A 38 8.88 -33.83 6.92
N GLU A 39 10.01 -33.41 6.37
CA GLU A 39 11.34 -33.86 6.81
C GLU A 39 11.92 -33.02 7.96
N VAL A 40 11.17 -32.04 8.48
CA VAL A 40 11.59 -31.15 9.59
C VAL A 40 12.93 -30.48 9.32
N LYS A 41 13.16 -30.03 8.07
CA LYS A 41 14.37 -29.33 7.63
C LYS A 41 14.32 -27.86 8.04
N ILE A 42 14.54 -27.58 9.32
CA ILE A 42 14.46 -26.23 9.90
C ILE A 42 15.33 -25.22 9.14
N GLY A 43 16.55 -25.61 8.75
CA GLY A 43 17.45 -24.73 7.98
C GLY A 43 16.87 -24.31 6.62
N ALA A 44 16.20 -25.23 5.92
CA ALA A 44 15.55 -24.93 4.63
C ALA A 44 14.31 -24.06 4.83
N ILE A 45 13.49 -24.33 5.84
CA ILE A 45 12.31 -23.50 6.16
C ILE A 45 12.74 -22.07 6.45
N LEU A 46 13.74 -21.87 7.31
CA LEU A 46 14.21 -20.53 7.67
C LEU A 46 14.85 -19.80 6.50
N SER A 47 15.68 -20.46 5.70
CA SER A 47 16.32 -19.82 4.54
C SER A 47 15.30 -19.44 3.47
N THR A 48 14.34 -20.31 3.17
CA THR A 48 13.23 -20.01 2.25
C THR A 48 12.34 -18.90 2.79
N PHE A 49 12.03 -18.89 4.10
CA PHE A 49 11.26 -17.80 4.69
C PHE A 49 11.96 -16.45 4.52
N ILE A 50 13.26 -16.39 4.83
CA ILE A 50 14.07 -15.16 4.69
C ILE A 50 14.10 -14.71 3.22
N TRP A 51 14.25 -15.65 2.29
CA TRP A 51 14.20 -15.37 0.85
C TRP A 51 12.85 -14.76 0.43
N LEU A 52 11.74 -15.39 0.83
CA LEU A 52 10.40 -14.91 0.53
C LEU A 52 10.09 -13.55 1.18
N VAL A 53 10.62 -13.30 2.39
CA VAL A 53 10.56 -11.98 3.03
C VAL A 53 11.31 -10.94 2.19
N GLY A 54 12.50 -11.28 1.67
CA GLY A 54 13.25 -10.43 0.74
C GLY A 54 12.47 -10.10 -0.53
N VAL A 55 11.81 -11.09 -1.13
CA VAL A 55 10.89 -10.88 -2.26
C VAL A 55 9.73 -9.96 -1.87
N GLY A 56 9.15 -10.17 -0.69
CA GLY A 56 8.07 -9.31 -0.18
C GLY A 56 8.48 -7.86 0.06
N PHE A 57 9.75 -7.60 0.37
CA PHE A 57 10.26 -6.24 0.44
C PHE A 57 10.24 -5.54 -0.92
N ILE A 58 10.52 -6.26 -2.01
CA ILE A 58 10.42 -5.71 -3.37
C ILE A 58 8.97 -5.31 -3.66
N PHE A 59 8.01 -6.20 -3.38
CA PHE A 59 6.58 -5.90 -3.59
C PHE A 59 6.10 -4.72 -2.76
N ALA A 60 6.54 -4.63 -1.50
CA ALA A 60 6.22 -3.49 -0.65
C ALA A 60 6.81 -2.17 -1.17
N VAL A 61 8.03 -2.18 -1.72
CA VAL A 61 8.63 -0.98 -2.34
C VAL A 61 7.86 -0.58 -3.60
N VAL A 62 7.46 -1.54 -4.44
CA VAL A 62 6.59 -1.27 -5.60
C VAL A 62 5.30 -0.58 -5.17
N SER A 63 4.63 -1.13 -4.15
CA SER A 63 3.43 -0.53 -3.53
C SER A 63 3.69 0.88 -2.97
N GLN A 64 4.84 1.13 -2.34
CA GLN A 64 5.18 2.46 -1.83
C GLN A 64 5.31 3.50 -2.95
N VAL A 65 5.96 3.13 -4.06
CA VAL A 65 6.11 4.01 -5.22
C VAL A 65 4.75 4.32 -5.83
N GLY A 66 3.90 3.31 -6.02
CA GLY A 66 2.55 3.50 -6.55
C GLY A 66 1.66 4.33 -5.62
N PHE A 67 1.78 4.18 -4.31
CA PHE A 67 1.10 5.04 -3.34
C PHE A 67 1.49 6.52 -3.45
N PHE A 68 2.77 6.83 -3.57
CA PHE A 68 3.19 8.23 -3.76
C PHE A 68 2.75 8.78 -5.12
N ALA A 69 2.83 7.97 -6.18
CA ALA A 69 2.31 8.34 -7.50
C ALA A 69 0.80 8.64 -7.42
N TYR A 70 0.03 7.83 -6.69
CA TYR A 70 -1.38 8.07 -6.46
C TYR A 70 -1.64 9.39 -5.72
N LEU A 71 -0.92 9.67 -4.63
CA LEU A 71 -1.09 10.93 -3.90
C LEU A 71 -0.83 12.15 -4.81
N PHE A 72 0.17 12.06 -5.68
CA PHE A 72 0.47 13.08 -6.67
C PHE A 72 -0.67 13.22 -7.70
N ILE A 73 -1.09 12.12 -8.33
CA ILE A 73 -2.18 12.10 -9.32
C ILE A 73 -3.48 12.62 -8.72
N HIS A 74 -3.80 12.24 -7.49
CA HIS A 74 -5.01 12.71 -6.81
C HIS A 74 -4.98 14.23 -6.58
N GLN A 75 -3.84 14.76 -6.10
CA GLN A 75 -3.67 16.20 -5.91
C GLN A 75 -3.72 16.96 -7.24
N PHE A 76 -3.08 16.43 -8.27
CA PHE A 76 -3.10 17.00 -9.62
C PHE A 76 -4.49 16.98 -10.24
N GLY A 77 -5.21 15.85 -10.13
CA GLY A 77 -6.56 15.67 -10.63
C GLY A 77 -7.56 16.64 -10.01
N LEU A 78 -7.51 16.83 -8.68
CA LEU A 78 -8.33 17.85 -8.01
C LEU A 78 -8.03 19.26 -8.51
N GLY A 79 -6.75 19.59 -8.78
CA GLY A 79 -6.35 20.87 -9.35
C GLY A 79 -6.85 21.09 -10.79
N LEU A 80 -6.83 20.04 -11.61
CA LEU A 80 -7.25 20.09 -13.02
C LEU A 80 -8.77 20.19 -13.17
N PHE A 81 -9.51 19.29 -12.52
CA PHE A 81 -10.97 19.20 -12.65
C PHE A 81 -11.71 20.23 -11.80
N ARG A 82 -11.03 20.84 -10.81
CA ARG A 82 -11.56 21.86 -9.88
C ARG A 82 -12.83 21.47 -9.12
N SER A 83 -13.27 20.21 -9.23
CA SER A 83 -14.47 19.65 -8.61
C SER A 83 -14.18 18.24 -8.14
N ILE A 84 -14.43 18.00 -6.85
CA ILE A 84 -14.27 16.68 -6.21
C ILE A 84 -15.23 15.66 -6.85
N SER A 85 -16.45 16.08 -7.20
CA SER A 85 -17.44 15.18 -7.80
C SER A 85 -17.03 14.74 -9.20
N LEU A 86 -16.51 15.65 -10.01
CA LEU A 86 -16.06 15.34 -11.37
C LEU A 86 -14.83 14.42 -11.33
N TRP A 87 -13.88 14.72 -10.46
CA TRP A 87 -12.70 13.88 -10.29
C TRP A 87 -13.06 12.47 -9.80
N ASN A 88 -13.99 12.36 -8.84
CA ASN A 88 -14.49 11.07 -8.39
C ASN A 88 -15.20 10.30 -9.51
N ALA A 89 -15.97 10.96 -10.38
CA ALA A 89 -16.57 10.30 -11.53
C ALA A 89 -15.51 9.72 -12.49
N VAL A 90 -14.45 10.47 -12.77
CA VAL A 90 -13.30 10.00 -13.58
C VAL A 90 -12.62 8.80 -12.91
N GLN A 91 -12.35 8.87 -11.61
CA GLN A 91 -11.76 7.77 -10.85
C GLN A 91 -12.62 6.50 -10.92
N PHE A 92 -13.94 6.63 -10.77
CA PHE A 92 -14.86 5.50 -10.87
C PHE A 92 -14.87 4.90 -12.28
N LEU A 93 -14.89 5.72 -13.32
CA LEU A 93 -14.79 5.25 -14.71
C LEU A 93 -13.49 4.47 -14.93
N LEU A 94 -12.36 4.98 -14.44
CA LEU A 94 -11.07 4.31 -14.55
C LEU A 94 -11.04 2.96 -13.80
N VAL A 95 -11.72 2.84 -12.65
CA VAL A 95 -11.87 1.56 -11.96
C VAL A 95 -12.57 0.53 -12.86
N VAL A 96 -13.67 0.92 -13.50
CA VAL A 96 -14.43 0.03 -14.40
C VAL A 96 -13.59 -0.38 -15.61
N VAL A 97 -12.92 0.59 -16.26
CA VAL A 97 -12.08 0.35 -17.43
C VAL A 97 -10.92 -0.59 -17.09
N VAL A 98 -10.19 -0.33 -16.00
CA VAL A 98 -9.02 -1.15 -15.65
C VAL A 98 -9.42 -2.57 -15.22
N LEU A 99 -10.57 -2.75 -14.57
CA LEU A 99 -11.09 -4.10 -14.30
C LEU A 99 -11.49 -4.83 -15.57
N PHE A 100 -12.13 -4.14 -16.52
CA PHE A 100 -12.42 -4.70 -17.83
C PHE A 100 -11.13 -5.10 -18.56
N ASP A 101 -10.15 -4.20 -18.62
CA ASP A 101 -8.86 -4.42 -19.28
C ASP A 101 -8.12 -5.61 -18.67
N LEU A 102 -8.12 -5.73 -17.34
CA LEU A 102 -7.51 -6.85 -16.63
C LEU A 102 -8.12 -8.19 -17.05
N VAL A 103 -9.44 -8.28 -17.21
CA VAL A 103 -10.11 -9.52 -17.62
C VAL A 103 -9.93 -9.74 -19.12
N TYR A 104 -10.25 -8.75 -19.94
CA TYR A 104 -10.30 -8.85 -21.38
C TYR A 104 -8.93 -9.13 -21.99
N PHE A 105 -7.93 -8.29 -21.73
CA PHE A 105 -6.60 -8.47 -22.35
C PHE A 105 -5.92 -9.74 -21.85
N ARG A 106 -6.12 -10.10 -20.58
CA ARG A 106 -5.55 -11.31 -20.02
C ARG A 106 -6.18 -12.55 -20.63
N PHE A 107 -7.51 -12.59 -20.79
CA PHE A 107 -8.20 -13.66 -21.49
C PHE A 107 -7.72 -13.77 -22.95
N GLN A 108 -7.66 -12.66 -23.70
CA GLN A 108 -7.21 -12.67 -25.09
C GLN A 108 -5.76 -13.14 -25.27
N ASN A 109 -4.87 -12.82 -24.31
CA ASN A 109 -3.45 -13.15 -24.42
C ASN A 109 -3.10 -14.57 -23.96
N PHE A 110 -3.90 -15.16 -23.07
CA PHE A 110 -3.53 -16.40 -22.37
C PHE A 110 -4.56 -17.51 -22.45
N ALA A 111 -5.81 -17.22 -22.81
CA ALA A 111 -6.84 -18.25 -22.89
C ALA A 111 -6.65 -19.13 -24.13
N GLY A 112 -6.59 -20.43 -23.91
CA GLY A 112 -6.66 -21.43 -24.98
C GLY A 112 -8.07 -21.56 -25.58
N GLU A 113 -8.19 -22.29 -26.69
CA GLU A 113 -9.51 -22.60 -27.27
C GLU A 113 -10.40 -23.33 -26.27
N GLY A 114 -11.57 -22.76 -25.98
CA GLY A 114 -12.54 -23.33 -25.04
C GLY A 114 -12.20 -23.12 -23.56
N GLU A 115 -11.16 -22.37 -23.22
CA GLU A 115 -10.89 -22.03 -21.82
C GLU A 115 -11.96 -21.14 -21.20
N SER A 116 -12.22 -21.38 -19.92
CA SER A 116 -13.23 -20.65 -19.17
C SER A 116 -12.78 -19.22 -18.85
N LEU A 117 -13.72 -18.29 -18.89
CA LEU A 117 -13.52 -16.90 -18.45
C LEU A 117 -13.40 -16.77 -16.92
N LEU A 118 -13.79 -17.80 -16.17
CA LEU A 118 -13.90 -17.77 -14.70
C LEU A 118 -12.58 -17.43 -13.97
N PRO A 119 -11.40 -17.99 -14.32
CA PRO A 119 -10.14 -17.68 -13.63
C PRO A 119 -9.71 -16.21 -13.81
N TYR A 120 -10.09 -15.59 -14.92
CA TYR A 120 -9.78 -14.20 -15.22
C TYR A 120 -10.68 -13.25 -14.42
N ILE A 121 -11.98 -13.57 -14.35
CA ILE A 121 -12.95 -12.82 -13.54
C ILE A 121 -12.63 -12.95 -12.04
N SER A 122 -12.24 -14.14 -11.56
CA SER A 122 -11.97 -14.36 -10.13
C SER A 122 -10.82 -13.48 -9.63
N LEU A 123 -9.76 -13.30 -10.42
CA LEU A 123 -8.66 -12.38 -10.09
C LEU A 123 -9.14 -10.92 -9.97
N ALA A 124 -9.92 -10.45 -10.94
CA ALA A 124 -10.50 -9.11 -10.89
C ALA A 124 -11.43 -8.94 -9.67
N LEU A 125 -12.20 -9.98 -9.34
CA LEU A 125 -13.12 -9.98 -8.21
C LEU A 125 -12.38 -9.92 -6.86
N ILE A 126 -11.27 -10.65 -6.69
CA ILE A 126 -10.44 -10.61 -5.48
C ILE A 126 -9.98 -9.17 -5.20
N ILE A 127 -9.45 -8.48 -6.23
CA ILE A 127 -8.98 -7.10 -6.11
C ILE A 127 -10.15 -6.16 -5.83
N LEU A 128 -11.27 -6.31 -6.54
CA LEU A 128 -12.45 -5.46 -6.36
C LEU A 128 -13.04 -5.61 -4.95
N VAL A 129 -13.22 -6.84 -4.46
CA VAL A 129 -13.76 -7.10 -3.12
C VAL A 129 -12.83 -6.54 -2.05
N ALA A 130 -11.53 -6.78 -2.14
CA ALA A 130 -10.56 -6.20 -1.22
C ALA A 130 -10.61 -4.65 -1.26
N GLY A 131 -10.69 -4.07 -2.47
CA GLY A 131 -10.80 -2.63 -2.66
C GLY A 131 -12.08 -2.04 -2.06
N LEU A 132 -13.23 -2.69 -2.24
CA LEU A 132 -14.50 -2.27 -1.65
C LEU A 132 -14.46 -2.30 -0.12
N ILE A 133 -13.89 -3.37 0.47
CA ILE A 133 -13.74 -3.51 1.92
C ILE A 133 -12.86 -2.37 2.47
N VAL A 134 -11.69 -2.16 1.88
CA VAL A 134 -10.75 -1.12 2.32
C VAL A 134 -11.34 0.28 2.12
N ALA A 135 -11.97 0.54 0.97
CA ALA A 135 -12.63 1.81 0.68
C ALA A 135 -13.77 2.10 1.67
N TYR A 136 -14.55 1.09 2.04
CA TYR A 136 -15.59 1.21 3.06
C TYR A 136 -15.00 1.61 4.42
N PHE A 137 -13.97 0.91 4.90
CA PHE A 137 -13.31 1.27 6.16
C PHE A 137 -12.68 2.66 6.12
N LYS A 138 -12.06 3.02 4.98
CA LYS A 138 -11.49 4.35 4.77
C LYS A 138 -12.57 5.44 4.86
N ALA A 139 -13.68 5.25 4.16
CA ALA A 139 -14.80 6.19 4.17
C ALA A 139 -15.43 6.33 5.56
N LYS A 140 -15.54 5.20 6.29
CA LYS A 140 -16.07 5.16 7.66
C LYS A 140 -15.20 5.91 8.66
N TRP A 141 -13.87 5.82 8.56
CA TRP A 141 -12.94 6.45 9.50
C TRP A 141 -12.57 7.90 9.16
N THR A 142 -12.70 8.30 7.90
CA THR A 142 -12.30 9.63 7.43
C THR A 142 -13.50 10.50 7.03
N ASN A 143 -14.10 10.21 5.88
CA ASN A 143 -15.22 10.94 5.28
C ASN A 143 -15.75 10.11 4.10
N ARG A 144 -17.06 10.09 3.89
CA ARG A 144 -17.70 9.39 2.77
C ARG A 144 -17.14 9.78 1.40
N THR A 145 -16.70 11.02 1.22
CA THR A 145 -16.11 11.50 -0.05
C THR A 145 -14.80 10.81 -0.43
N THR A 146 -14.15 10.12 0.51
CA THR A 146 -12.88 9.39 0.27
C THR A 146 -13.09 7.96 -0.23
N PHE A 147 -14.33 7.47 -0.30
CA PHE A 147 -14.63 6.10 -0.74
C PHE A 147 -14.12 5.84 -2.15
N ILE A 148 -14.49 6.69 -3.12
CA ILE A 148 -14.15 6.49 -4.53
C ILE A 148 -12.64 6.58 -4.74
N SER A 149 -11.98 7.53 -4.10
CA SER A 149 -10.53 7.68 -4.23
C SER A 149 -9.77 6.51 -3.60
N ALA A 150 -10.27 5.96 -2.48
CA ALA A 150 -9.72 4.75 -1.88
C ALA A 150 -9.95 3.51 -2.76
N LEU A 151 -11.15 3.37 -3.35
CA LEU A 151 -11.47 2.29 -4.28
C LEU A 151 -10.58 2.36 -5.52
N PHE A 152 -10.41 3.55 -6.09
CA PHE A 152 -9.50 3.81 -7.20
C PHE A 152 -8.08 3.37 -6.86
N PHE A 153 -7.55 3.80 -5.71
CA PHE A 153 -6.21 3.41 -5.31
C PHE A 153 -6.08 1.88 -5.15
N MET A 154 -7.01 1.26 -4.44
CA MET A 154 -6.96 -0.18 -4.18
C MET A 154 -7.15 -1.05 -5.42
N VAL A 155 -7.83 -0.55 -6.45
CA VAL A 155 -8.05 -1.31 -7.69
C VAL A 155 -7.05 -0.89 -8.77
N VAL A 156 -7.11 0.35 -9.22
CA VAL A 156 -6.33 0.83 -10.37
C VAL A 156 -4.84 0.78 -10.06
N VAL A 157 -4.41 1.36 -8.94
CA VAL A 157 -2.98 1.42 -8.64
C VAL A 157 -2.43 0.04 -8.31
N THR A 158 -3.15 -0.79 -7.55
CA THR A 158 -2.76 -2.20 -7.32
C THR A 158 -2.61 -2.97 -8.64
N ILE A 159 -3.53 -2.81 -9.59
CA ILE A 159 -3.44 -3.50 -10.89
C ILE A 159 -2.22 -3.01 -11.68
N LEU A 160 -1.98 -1.69 -11.71
CA LEU A 160 -0.82 -1.10 -12.40
C LEU A 160 0.51 -1.58 -11.80
N GLU A 161 0.59 -1.69 -10.47
CA GLU A 161 1.74 -2.25 -9.76
C GLU A 161 1.96 -3.74 -10.08
N TRP A 162 0.87 -4.45 -10.33
CA TRP A 162 0.87 -5.89 -10.58
C TRP A 162 1.11 -6.24 -12.06
N LEU A 163 0.94 -5.30 -13.00
CA LEU A 163 1.16 -5.51 -14.44
C LEU A 163 2.45 -6.26 -14.80
N PRO A 164 3.63 -6.00 -14.19
CA PRO A 164 4.86 -6.68 -14.57
C PRO A 164 4.80 -8.21 -14.40
N VAL A 165 4.14 -8.71 -13.36
CA VAL A 165 4.03 -10.16 -13.07
C VAL A 165 2.89 -10.83 -13.84
N LEU A 166 1.96 -10.04 -14.40
CA LEU A 166 0.89 -10.58 -15.23
C LEU A 166 1.39 -11.05 -16.60
N ARG A 167 2.52 -10.52 -17.08
CA ARG A 167 3.06 -10.81 -18.42
C ARG A 167 3.62 -12.24 -18.59
N PRO A 168 4.37 -12.81 -17.64
CA PRO A 168 4.86 -14.20 -17.75
C PRO A 168 3.77 -15.26 -17.58
N ASN A 169 2.59 -14.89 -17.05
CA ASN A 169 1.46 -15.77 -16.78
C ASN A 169 1.75 -16.98 -15.85
N GLU A 170 2.69 -16.83 -14.92
CA GLU A 170 2.99 -17.86 -13.93
C GLU A 170 2.08 -17.75 -12.70
N GLU A 171 1.12 -18.68 -12.55
CA GLU A 171 0.08 -18.59 -11.51
C GLU A 171 0.62 -18.41 -10.10
N SER A 172 1.65 -19.16 -9.72
CA SER A 172 2.24 -19.07 -8.38
C SER A 172 2.76 -17.66 -8.08
N TRP A 173 3.37 -16.98 -9.05
CA TRP A 173 3.89 -15.62 -8.90
C TRP A 173 2.80 -14.55 -8.95
N ILE A 174 1.77 -14.77 -9.76
CA ILE A 174 0.55 -13.94 -9.82
C ILE A 174 -0.05 -13.83 -8.42
N TYR A 175 -0.29 -14.97 -7.76
CA TYR A 175 -0.84 -15.00 -6.41
C TYR A 175 0.18 -14.53 -5.35
N LEU A 176 1.46 -14.91 -5.49
CA LEU A 176 2.51 -14.52 -4.55
C LEU A 176 2.65 -13.00 -4.43
N MET A 177 2.46 -12.26 -5.54
CA MET A 177 2.59 -10.79 -5.55
C MET A 177 1.30 -10.06 -5.19
N ILE A 178 0.12 -10.54 -5.59
CA ILE A 178 -1.11 -9.76 -5.41
C ILE A 178 -1.51 -9.59 -3.94
N PHE A 179 -1.35 -10.63 -3.12
CA PHE A 179 -1.71 -10.56 -1.70
C PHE A 179 -0.88 -9.55 -0.90
N PRO A 180 0.46 -9.52 -0.99
CA PRO A 180 1.25 -8.50 -0.31
C PRO A 180 0.99 -7.10 -0.88
N LEU A 181 0.75 -6.93 -2.19
CA LEU A 181 0.36 -5.63 -2.74
C LEU A 181 -0.96 -5.12 -2.12
N ILE A 182 -2.00 -5.96 -2.08
CA ILE A 182 -3.28 -5.60 -1.45
C ILE A 182 -3.05 -5.23 0.02
N ALA A 183 -2.26 -6.01 0.77
CA ALA A 183 -1.99 -5.75 2.18
C ALA A 183 -1.25 -4.42 2.40
N CYS A 184 -0.20 -4.16 1.61
CA CYS A 184 0.58 -2.93 1.67
C CYS A 184 -0.26 -1.71 1.27
N ASN A 185 -0.99 -1.77 0.16
CA ASN A 185 -1.86 -0.68 -0.30
C ASN A 185 -2.96 -0.39 0.73
N ALA A 186 -3.60 -1.43 1.28
CA ALA A 186 -4.59 -1.28 2.34
C ALA A 186 -4.00 -0.58 3.56
N TYR A 187 -2.83 -1.02 4.03
CA TYR A 187 -2.13 -0.39 5.14
C TYR A 187 -1.84 1.09 4.85
N GLN A 188 -1.30 1.40 3.67
CA GLN A 188 -0.88 2.75 3.32
C GLN A 188 -2.07 3.72 3.29
N ILE A 189 -3.16 3.36 2.62
CA ILE A 189 -4.33 4.24 2.48
C ILE A 189 -5.08 4.43 3.80
N LEU A 190 -5.18 3.37 4.63
CA LEU A 190 -5.87 3.41 5.91
C LEU A 190 -5.05 4.16 6.97
N MET A 191 -3.74 3.92 7.03
CA MET A 191 -2.88 4.45 8.10
C MET A 191 -2.39 5.88 7.85
N LEU A 192 -2.51 6.38 6.62
CA LEU A 192 -2.10 7.73 6.23
C LEU A 192 -2.53 8.82 7.22
N GLN A 193 -3.81 8.82 7.64
CA GLN A 193 -4.32 9.84 8.55
C GLN A 193 -3.71 9.76 9.95
N LYS A 194 -3.47 8.55 10.47
CA LYS A 194 -2.83 8.35 11.77
C LYS A 194 -1.45 8.99 11.80
N TYR A 195 -0.62 8.73 10.77
CA TYR A 195 0.74 9.26 10.70
C TYR A 195 0.78 10.76 10.40
N ASN A 196 -0.22 11.30 9.69
CA ASN A 196 -0.38 12.75 9.52
C ASN A 196 -0.68 13.43 10.85
N ARG A 197 -1.58 12.88 11.67
CA ARG A 197 -1.88 13.39 13.01
C ARG A 197 -0.67 13.35 13.94
N LEU A 198 0.02 12.21 14.02
CA LEU A 198 1.25 12.07 14.83
C LEU A 198 2.33 13.08 14.41
N SER A 199 2.42 13.37 13.11
CA SER A 199 3.35 14.38 12.60
C SER A 199 2.98 15.80 13.02
N ALA A 200 1.70 16.15 13.04
CA ALA A 200 1.24 17.46 13.51
C ALA A 200 1.55 17.65 15.01
N GLU A 201 1.22 16.66 15.84
CA GLU A 201 1.51 16.66 17.28
C GLU A 201 3.01 16.80 17.56
N ASP A 202 3.87 16.14 16.77
CA ASP A 202 5.32 16.24 16.88
C ASP A 202 5.84 17.64 16.57
N ILE A 203 5.27 18.30 15.55
CA ILE A 203 5.63 19.66 15.17
C ILE A 203 5.22 20.64 16.28
N GLU A 204 4.00 20.51 16.79
CA GLU A 204 3.50 21.34 17.89
C GLU A 204 4.37 21.21 19.15
N LYS A 205 4.72 19.99 19.56
CA LYS A 205 5.60 19.73 20.72
C LYS A 205 6.98 20.37 20.53
N ARG A 206 7.54 20.32 19.32
CA ARG A 206 8.84 20.97 19.01
C ARG A 206 8.73 22.49 19.09
N GLN A 207 7.66 23.07 18.57
CA GLN A 207 7.41 24.51 18.66
C GLN A 207 7.25 24.97 20.12
N GLN A 208 6.54 24.19 20.95
CA GLN A 208 6.38 24.49 22.37
C GLN A 208 7.72 24.42 23.12
N ARG A 209 8.54 23.39 22.87
CA ARG A 209 9.89 23.27 23.46
C ARG A 209 10.77 24.45 23.07
N ALA A 210 10.82 24.81 21.79
CA ALA A 210 11.58 25.95 21.31
C ALA A 210 11.12 27.29 21.92
N LYS A 211 9.80 27.47 22.13
CA LYS A 211 9.26 28.64 22.83
C LYS A 211 9.72 28.68 24.30
N LYS A 212 9.63 27.55 25.02
CA LYS A 212 10.10 27.45 26.42
C LYS A 212 11.60 27.73 26.54
N GLU A 213 12.42 27.17 25.66
CA GLU A 213 13.87 27.40 25.65
C GLU A 213 14.22 28.87 25.37
N LYS A 214 13.50 29.54 24.46
CA LYS A 214 13.67 30.98 24.20
C LYS A 214 13.31 31.84 25.42
N VAL A 215 12.26 31.49 26.15
CA VAL A 215 11.85 32.20 27.38
C VAL A 215 12.90 32.01 28.48
N VAL A 216 13.36 30.78 28.72
CA VAL A 216 14.42 30.48 29.70
C VAL A 216 15.74 31.17 29.34
N GLY A 217 16.12 31.16 28.06
CA GLY A 217 17.31 31.84 27.57
C GLY A 217 17.26 33.36 27.73
N LYS A 218 16.10 33.99 27.51
CA LYS A 218 15.89 35.43 27.79
C LYS A 218 15.99 35.75 29.28
N GLY A 219 15.39 34.92 30.14
CA GLY A 219 15.48 35.08 31.60
C GLY A 219 16.92 35.01 32.12
N LYS A 220 17.72 34.05 31.63
CA LYS A 220 19.14 33.95 31.99
C LYS A 220 19.97 35.15 31.52
N LYS A 221 19.72 35.68 30.31
CA LYS A 221 20.41 36.89 29.80
C LYS A 221 20.02 38.17 30.54
N ALA A 222 18.77 38.27 31.00
CA ALA A 222 18.31 39.40 31.80
C ALA A 222 18.96 39.40 33.19
N ASN A 223 19.01 38.25 33.87
CA ASN A 223 19.70 38.14 35.16
C ASN A 223 21.21 38.43 35.05
N ALA A 224 21.89 37.95 34.02
CA ALA A 224 23.32 38.21 33.83
C ALA A 224 23.66 39.69 33.59
N LYS A 225 22.71 40.48 33.04
CA LYS A 225 22.87 41.94 32.84
C LYS A 225 22.58 42.77 34.10
N ALA A 226 21.82 42.23 35.05
CA ALA A 226 21.47 42.92 36.29
C ALA A 226 22.55 42.74 37.39
N SER A 227 23.48 41.81 37.18
CA SER A 227 24.58 41.48 38.10
C SER A 227 25.93 42.12 37.75
N HIS A 228 25.95 43.04 36.78
CA HIS A 228 27.08 43.89 36.40
C HIS A 228 26.67 45.35 36.56
#